data_AF-A0A7K9DEJ1-F1
#
_entry.id   AF-A0A7K9DEJ1-F1
#
_cell.length_a   1.000
_cell.length_b   1.000
_cell.length_c   1.000
_cell.angle_alpha   90.00
_cell.angle_beta   90.00
_cell.angle_gamma   90.00
#
_symmetry.space_group_name_H-M   'P 1'
#
loop_
_entity.id
_entity.type
_entity.pdbx_description
1 polymer ?
#
loop_
_entity_poly.entity_id
_entity_poly.type
_entity_poly.pdbx_seq_one_letter_code
_entity_poly.pdbx_strand_id
1 'polypeptide(L)'
;MHFQWDWLCLGVLIISSVTGEMENEETLDADVEVEDFDKQSQEADVDRDKPSLEVVYQTPKPTGEVYFTETFDGGLAGRCVCVLGRWEVEKLKENTVPGDRGLVLKSVAKHHAISAMLTKAFVFDDKPLIVQYEVNFQEGIDCGGAYIKLLSSSDDLNLVCREYFFDKTPYTIMFGPDKCGEDYKLHF
;
A
#
# COMPACT_ATOMS: atom_id res chain seq x y z
N MET A 1 46.01 -20.78 -45.40
CA MET A 1 46.68 -19.74 -44.59
C MET A 1 45.98 -19.71 -43.24
N HIS A 2 46.61 -20.34 -42.25
CA HIS A 2 46.18 -20.34 -40.86
C HIS A 2 46.73 -19.10 -40.15
N PHE A 3 45.94 -18.45 -39.31
CA PHE A 3 46.46 -17.54 -38.30
C PHE A 3 45.56 -17.60 -37.04
N GLN A 4 45.97 -18.44 -36.10
CA GLN A 4 45.61 -18.34 -34.68
C GLN A 4 46.39 -17.18 -34.07
N TRP A 5 45.82 -16.51 -33.06
CA TRP A 5 46.60 -15.99 -31.93
C TRP A 5 45.76 -15.98 -30.65
N ASP A 6 46.40 -16.50 -29.62
CA ASP A 6 45.86 -16.94 -28.35
C ASP A 6 45.68 -15.81 -27.32
N TRP A 7 44.90 -16.16 -26.30
CA TRP A 7 44.79 -15.60 -24.96
C TRP A 7 46.07 -15.02 -24.33
N LEU A 8 45.90 -13.88 -23.66
CA LEU A 8 46.45 -13.44 -22.35
C LEU A 8 46.10 -11.93 -22.22
N CYS A 9 45.53 -11.39 -21.14
CA CYS A 9 46.05 -11.39 -19.78
C CYS A 9 44.92 -11.21 -18.75
N LEU A 10 45.04 -11.98 -17.68
CA LEU A 10 44.45 -11.76 -16.36
C LEU A 10 44.82 -10.36 -15.83
N GLY A 11 43.87 -9.65 -15.23
CA GLY A 11 44.10 -8.38 -14.54
C GLY A 11 43.21 -8.26 -13.31
N VAL A 12 43.59 -8.94 -12.22
CA VAL A 12 43.02 -8.75 -10.89
C VAL A 12 43.64 -7.50 -10.27
N LEU A 13 42.82 -6.52 -9.90
CA LEU A 13 43.20 -5.35 -9.10
C LEU A 13 42.42 -5.40 -7.79
N ILE A 14 43.06 -5.95 -6.77
CA ILE A 14 42.67 -5.80 -5.36
C ILE A 14 43.50 -4.65 -4.81
N ILE A 15 42.82 -3.58 -4.36
CA ILE A 15 43.44 -2.55 -3.52
C ILE A 15 42.73 -2.62 -2.17
N SER A 16 43.51 -2.98 -1.15
CA SER A 16 43.13 -3.11 0.25
C SER A 16 43.55 -1.88 1.06
N SER A 17 42.87 -1.74 2.20
CA SER A 17 43.18 -0.98 3.43
C SER A 17 42.69 0.47 3.55
N VAL A 18 41.71 0.66 4.43
CA VAL A 18 41.63 1.77 5.38
C VAL A 18 41.30 1.16 6.75
N THR A 19 42.26 1.23 7.66
CA THR A 19 42.06 1.14 9.11
C THR A 19 42.15 2.56 9.65
N GLY A 20 41.12 3.00 10.36
CA GLY A 20 41.10 4.29 11.06
C GLY A 20 40.61 4.09 12.49
N GLU A 21 41.54 4.09 13.43
CA GLU A 21 41.31 4.42 14.84
C GLU A 21 42.07 5.71 15.10
N MET A 22 41.40 6.72 15.66
CA MET A 22 42.03 7.87 16.30
C MET A 22 41.15 8.29 17.48
N GLU A 23 41.79 8.25 18.64
CA GLU A 23 41.37 8.68 19.96
C GLU A 23 41.11 10.19 19.98
N ASN A 24 40.20 10.66 20.84
CA ASN A 24 40.31 12.00 21.41
C ASN A 24 39.77 12.03 22.85
N GLU A 25 40.48 12.81 23.64
CA GLU A 25 40.61 12.88 25.11
C GLU A 25 39.54 13.74 25.80
N GLU A 26 39.27 13.44 27.10
CA GLU A 26 38.91 14.32 28.26
C GLU A 26 37.73 15.33 28.15
N THR A 27 36.95 15.70 29.18
CA THR A 27 37.02 15.67 30.65
C THR A 27 35.65 16.10 31.24
N LEU A 28 35.41 15.82 32.53
CA LEU A 28 34.67 16.57 33.56
C LEU A 28 33.62 15.79 34.37
N ASP A 29 33.96 15.66 35.64
CA ASP A 29 33.30 14.97 36.74
C ASP A 29 31.96 15.57 37.16
N ALA A 30 31.04 14.72 37.60
CA ALA A 30 30.02 15.06 38.58
C ALA A 30 29.60 13.79 39.34
N ASP A 31 30.20 13.61 40.52
CA ASP A 31 29.81 12.63 41.52
C ASP A 31 28.38 12.92 42.01
N VAL A 32 27.49 11.93 41.93
CA VAL A 32 26.24 11.90 42.70
C VAL A 32 26.19 10.58 43.45
N GLU A 33 26.32 10.70 44.77
CA GLU A 33 26.25 9.62 45.74
C GLU A 33 24.87 8.93 45.68
N VAL A 34 24.88 7.60 45.54
CA VAL A 34 23.69 6.77 45.61
C VAL A 34 23.57 6.29 47.06
N GLU A 35 22.64 6.85 47.82
CA GLU A 35 22.21 6.26 49.09
C GLU A 35 21.07 5.27 48.83
N ASP A 36 21.34 4.04 49.28
CA ASP A 36 20.47 2.88 49.36
C ASP A 36 19.34 3.13 50.37
N PHE A 37 18.07 3.01 49.95
CA PHE A 37 16.96 2.90 50.88
C PHE A 37 15.98 1.81 50.44
N ASP A 38 16.11 0.70 51.16
CA ASP A 38 15.35 -0.53 51.17
C ASP A 38 13.85 -0.47 50.82
N LYS A 39 13.47 -1.43 49.98
CA LYS A 39 12.28 -2.30 50.05
C LYS A 39 11.02 -1.73 50.72
N GLN A 40 10.03 -1.42 49.87
CA GLN A 40 8.67 -1.86 50.14
C GLN A 40 7.99 -2.28 48.83
N SER A 41 7.95 -3.59 48.61
CA SER A 41 7.08 -4.25 47.63
C SER A 41 5.63 -3.88 47.90
N GLN A 42 5.05 -3.08 47.00
CA GLN A 42 3.62 -3.10 46.74
C GLN A 42 3.42 -3.71 45.37
N GLU A 43 3.01 -4.98 45.37
CA GLU A 43 2.38 -5.62 44.23
C GLU A 43 1.13 -4.81 43.88
N ALA A 44 1.26 -3.89 42.93
CA ALA A 44 0.13 -3.42 42.16
C ALA A 44 -0.10 -4.49 41.08
N ASP A 45 -1.03 -5.38 41.37
CA ASP A 45 -1.64 -6.31 40.42
C ASP A 45 -2.17 -5.49 39.22
N VAL A 46 -1.35 -5.38 38.17
CA VAL A 46 -1.80 -4.88 36.88
C VAL A 46 -2.61 -6.02 36.28
N ASP A 47 -3.90 -5.98 36.57
CA ASP A 47 -4.94 -6.79 35.96
C ASP A 47 -4.71 -6.86 34.44
N ARG A 48 -4.08 -7.95 34.03
CA ARG A 48 -3.68 -8.27 32.66
C ARG A 48 -4.79 -8.99 31.89
N ASP A 49 -6.01 -9.01 32.44
CA ASP A 49 -7.17 -9.66 31.86
C ASP A 49 -8.30 -8.67 31.59
N LYS A 50 -7.96 -7.48 31.05
CA LYS A 50 -8.96 -6.76 30.26
C LYS A 50 -9.02 -7.43 28.89
N PRO A 51 -10.09 -8.15 28.53
CA PRO A 51 -10.23 -8.64 27.17
C PRO A 51 -10.17 -7.41 26.28
N SER A 52 -9.15 -7.35 25.41
CA SER A 52 -9.24 -6.50 24.24
C SER A 52 -10.57 -6.87 23.60
N LEU A 53 -11.52 -5.94 23.60
CA LEU A 53 -12.78 -6.11 22.88
C LEU A 53 -12.37 -6.40 21.44
N GLU A 54 -12.36 -7.67 21.06
CA GLU A 54 -12.06 -8.09 19.70
C GLU A 54 -13.23 -7.57 18.88
N VAL A 55 -13.02 -6.42 18.23
CA VAL A 55 -14.02 -5.86 17.33
C VAL A 55 -14.08 -6.82 16.15
N VAL A 56 -15.15 -7.62 16.11
CA VAL A 56 -15.38 -8.56 15.01
C VAL A 56 -15.94 -7.76 13.84
N TYR A 57 -15.26 -7.82 12.69
CA TYR A 57 -15.71 -7.18 11.47
C TYR A 57 -17.06 -7.76 11.02
N GLN A 58 -17.96 -6.88 10.59
CA GLN A 58 -19.18 -7.27 9.91
C GLN A 58 -19.24 -6.51 8.59
N THR A 59 -19.48 -7.23 7.49
CA THR A 59 -19.65 -6.65 6.17
C THR A 59 -20.70 -5.53 6.22
N PRO A 60 -20.31 -4.27 5.95
CA PRO A 60 -21.24 -3.16 5.95
C PRO A 60 -22.37 -3.40 4.96
N LYS A 61 -23.61 -3.17 5.41
CA LYS A 61 -24.78 -3.21 4.52
C LYS A 61 -25.02 -1.79 4.00
N PRO A 62 -24.92 -1.57 2.68
CA PRO A 62 -25.17 -0.26 2.10
C PRO A 62 -26.59 0.20 2.44
N THR A 63 -26.74 1.47 2.79
CA THR A 63 -28.04 2.08 3.09
C THR A 63 -28.32 3.22 2.13
N GLY A 64 -29.59 3.39 1.76
CA GLY A 64 -30.00 4.43 0.81
C GLY A 64 -29.65 4.11 -0.64
N GLU A 65 -29.46 5.17 -1.43
CA GLU A 65 -29.17 5.09 -2.86
C GLU A 65 -27.66 4.93 -3.09
N VAL A 66 -27.24 3.73 -3.51
CA VAL A 66 -25.84 3.38 -3.67
C VAL A 66 -25.56 2.93 -5.11
N TYR A 67 -24.61 3.59 -5.75
CA TYR A 67 -24.21 3.32 -7.14
C TYR A 67 -23.14 2.24 -7.23
N PHE A 68 -22.29 2.16 -6.21
CA PHE A 68 -21.25 1.15 -6.11
C PHE A 68 -20.82 0.97 -4.66
N THR A 69 -20.48 -0.27 -4.33
CA THR A 69 -19.98 -0.67 -3.02
C THR A 69 -19.18 -1.94 -3.26
N GLU A 70 -17.99 -2.01 -2.70
CA GLU A 70 -17.14 -3.18 -2.76
C GLU A 70 -16.42 -3.30 -1.43
N THR A 71 -16.56 -4.45 -0.79
CA THR A 71 -15.93 -4.76 0.50
C THR A 71 -14.87 -5.84 0.37
N PHE A 72 -14.75 -6.47 -0.81
CA PHE A 72 -13.85 -7.57 -1.12
C PHE A 72 -14.01 -8.84 -0.25
N ASP A 73 -15.03 -8.90 0.62
CA ASP A 73 -15.32 -10.07 1.46
C ASP A 73 -15.65 -11.33 0.64
N GLY A 74 -16.28 -11.15 -0.51
CA GLY A 74 -16.61 -12.21 -1.47
C GLY A 74 -15.43 -12.66 -2.34
N GLY A 75 -14.25 -12.08 -2.13
CA GLY A 75 -13.09 -12.24 -3.01
C GLY A 75 -13.21 -11.42 -4.30
N LEU A 76 -12.34 -11.71 -5.26
CA LEU A 76 -12.27 -11.03 -6.56
C LEU A 76 -13.38 -11.45 -7.55
N ALA A 77 -14.19 -12.46 -7.21
CA ALA A 77 -15.16 -13.06 -8.12
C ALA A 77 -16.52 -12.35 -8.05
N GLY A 78 -16.97 -11.77 -9.18
CA GLY A 78 -18.39 -11.47 -9.40
C GLY A 78 -18.69 -10.11 -10.03
N ARG A 79 -17.85 -9.10 -9.82
CA ARG A 79 -18.12 -7.71 -10.30
C ARG A 79 -17.02 -7.09 -11.14
N CYS A 80 -15.81 -7.64 -11.08
CA CYS A 80 -14.68 -7.13 -11.86
C CYS A 80 -14.82 -7.58 -13.33
N VAL A 81 -14.73 -6.63 -14.26
CA VAL A 81 -14.77 -6.88 -15.71
C VAL A 81 -13.36 -7.00 -16.29
N CYS A 82 -12.45 -6.09 -15.88
CA CYS A 82 -11.03 -6.23 -16.14
C CYS A 82 -10.28 -6.60 -14.86
N VAL A 83 -9.38 -7.57 -14.98
CA VAL A 83 -8.34 -7.87 -13.99
C VAL A 83 -7.02 -8.06 -14.74
N LEU A 84 -6.17 -7.04 -14.70
CA LEU A 84 -4.83 -7.03 -15.31
C LEU A 84 -3.78 -6.80 -14.21
N GLY A 85 -2.74 -7.64 -14.24
CA GLY A 85 -1.75 -7.71 -13.17
C GLY A 85 -2.13 -8.78 -12.13
N ARG A 86 -1.33 -8.88 -11.06
CA ARG A 86 -1.58 -9.86 -9.99
C ARG A 86 -2.26 -9.15 -8.83
N TRP A 87 -3.49 -9.56 -8.56
CA TRP A 87 -4.35 -9.07 -7.50
C TRP A 87 -4.73 -10.21 -6.58
N GLU A 88 -4.70 -9.99 -5.27
CA GLU A 88 -5.07 -10.97 -4.26
C GLU A 88 -5.94 -10.30 -3.20
N VAL A 89 -6.85 -11.05 -2.58
CA VAL A 89 -7.67 -10.55 -1.47
C VAL A 89 -7.08 -11.09 -0.18
N GLU A 90 -6.54 -10.20 0.64
CA GLU A 90 -5.76 -10.52 1.82
C GLU A 90 -6.22 -9.71 3.03
N LYS A 91 -5.86 -10.16 4.23
CA LYS A 91 -6.01 -9.36 5.45
C LYS A 91 -4.94 -8.27 5.46
N LEU A 92 -5.19 -7.18 6.20
CA LEU A 92 -4.14 -6.22 6.50
C LEU A 92 -2.97 -6.92 7.23
N LYS A 93 -1.76 -6.36 7.11
CA LYS A 93 -0.57 -6.80 7.85
C LYS A 93 -0.56 -6.28 9.29
N GLU A 94 -1.00 -5.04 9.48
CA GLU A 94 -1.05 -4.34 10.76
C GLU A 94 -2.46 -3.82 11.03
N ASN A 95 -2.82 -3.62 12.30
CA ASN A 95 -4.15 -3.16 12.74
C ASN A 95 -5.30 -4.01 12.16
N THR A 96 -5.09 -5.33 12.10
CA THR A 96 -6.02 -6.26 11.46
C THR A 96 -7.32 -6.37 12.25
N VAL A 97 -8.45 -6.26 11.57
CA VAL A 97 -9.75 -6.61 12.12
C VAL A 97 -10.13 -8.02 11.64
N PRO A 98 -10.41 -8.98 12.53
CA PRO A 98 -10.75 -10.33 12.12
C PRO A 98 -11.96 -10.38 11.19
N GLY A 99 -11.73 -10.88 9.97
CA GLY A 99 -12.77 -11.01 8.93
C GLY A 99 -12.65 -9.96 7.83
N ASP A 100 -12.04 -8.81 8.12
CA ASP A 100 -11.83 -7.74 7.15
C ASP A 100 -10.70 -8.10 6.18
N ARG A 101 -10.92 -7.82 4.89
CA ARG A 101 -10.00 -8.13 3.81
C ARG A 101 -10.01 -7.01 2.79
N GLY A 102 -8.85 -6.75 2.21
CA GLY A 102 -8.67 -5.77 1.15
C GLY A 102 -8.15 -6.38 -0.13
N LEU A 103 -8.37 -5.68 -1.23
CA LEU A 103 -7.72 -5.97 -2.50
C LEU A 103 -6.27 -5.48 -2.45
N VAL A 104 -5.33 -6.38 -2.69
CA VAL A 104 -3.89 -6.11 -2.64
C VAL A 104 -3.26 -6.33 -4.01
N LEU A 105 -2.46 -5.36 -4.42
CA LEU A 105 -1.62 -5.41 -5.61
C LEU A 105 -0.31 -6.13 -5.28
N LYS A 106 0.06 -7.17 -6.05
CA LYS A 106 1.18 -8.05 -5.72
C LYS A 106 2.37 -7.99 -6.67
N SER A 107 2.25 -7.34 -7.83
CA SER A 107 3.38 -7.27 -8.78
C SER A 107 4.08 -5.93 -8.69
N VAL A 108 5.41 -5.95 -8.61
CA VAL A 108 6.25 -4.74 -8.62
C VAL A 108 6.49 -4.27 -10.06
N ALA A 109 6.56 -2.95 -10.26
CA ALA A 109 6.95 -2.31 -11.52
C ALA A 109 6.17 -2.77 -12.77
N LYS A 110 4.86 -3.02 -12.61
CA LYS A 110 3.96 -3.38 -13.72
C LYS A 110 2.71 -2.52 -13.69
N HIS A 111 2.15 -2.27 -14.87
CA HIS A 111 0.82 -1.71 -14.98
C HIS A 111 -0.21 -2.69 -14.45
N HIS A 112 -1.11 -2.19 -13.62
CA HIS A 112 -2.25 -2.92 -13.10
C HIS A 112 -3.51 -2.20 -13.51
N ALA A 113 -4.56 -2.97 -13.76
CA ALA A 113 -5.87 -2.44 -14.04
C ALA A 113 -6.90 -3.38 -13.42
N ILE A 114 -7.84 -2.79 -12.69
CA ILE A 114 -9.04 -3.46 -12.25
C ILE A 114 -10.21 -2.53 -12.54
N SER A 115 -11.31 -3.06 -13.04
CA SER A 115 -12.51 -2.28 -13.35
C SER A 115 -13.76 -3.03 -12.97
N ALA A 116 -14.79 -2.31 -12.57
CA ALA A 116 -16.10 -2.84 -12.28
C ALA A 116 -17.15 -1.82 -12.73
N MET A 117 -18.32 -2.32 -13.15
CA MET A 117 -19.44 -1.46 -13.50
C MET A 117 -20.13 -0.93 -12.24
N LEU A 118 -20.55 0.34 -12.30
CA LEU A 118 -21.55 0.88 -11.38
C LEU A 118 -22.88 0.17 -11.62
N THR A 119 -23.75 0.13 -10.60
CA THR A 119 -25.10 -0.46 -10.74
C THR A 119 -25.97 0.29 -11.74
N LYS A 120 -25.72 1.60 -11.87
CA LYS A 120 -26.31 2.50 -12.86
C LYS A 120 -25.36 3.66 -13.13
N ALA A 121 -25.51 4.32 -14.27
CA ALA A 121 -24.76 5.54 -14.57
C ALA A 121 -25.13 6.65 -13.57
N PHE A 122 -24.13 7.39 -13.11
CA PHE A 122 -24.33 8.60 -12.32
C PHE A 122 -24.45 9.79 -13.27
N VAL A 123 -25.50 10.59 -13.11
CA VAL A 123 -25.73 11.81 -13.89
C VAL A 123 -25.55 12.99 -12.93
N PHE A 124 -24.72 13.95 -13.32
CA PHE A 124 -24.50 15.18 -12.56
C PHE A 124 -25.68 16.13 -12.81
N ASP A 125 -26.71 16.03 -11.98
CA ASP A 125 -27.88 16.90 -12.00
C ASP A 125 -27.93 17.77 -10.73
N ASP A 126 -28.86 17.48 -9.83
CA ASP A 126 -29.18 18.21 -8.63
C ASP A 126 -28.51 17.58 -7.40
N LYS A 127 -28.07 16.31 -7.50
CA LYS A 127 -27.48 15.55 -6.40
C LYS A 127 -25.95 15.59 -6.44
N PRO A 128 -25.28 15.77 -5.28
CA PRO A 128 -23.83 15.68 -5.21
C PRO A 128 -23.36 14.23 -5.37
N LEU A 129 -22.22 14.06 -6.03
CA LEU A 129 -21.50 12.80 -6.06
C LEU A 129 -20.66 12.64 -4.79
N ILE A 130 -20.74 11.49 -4.15
CA ILE A 130 -19.90 11.12 -3.00
C ILE A 130 -19.06 9.90 -3.40
N VAL A 131 -17.76 10.02 -3.29
CA VAL A 131 -16.79 8.94 -3.56
C VAL A 131 -15.89 8.80 -2.34
N GLN A 132 -15.85 7.60 -1.78
CA GLN A 132 -15.01 7.28 -0.63
C GLN A 132 -14.44 5.88 -0.80
N TYR A 133 -13.17 5.74 -0.51
CA TYR A 133 -12.46 4.46 -0.45
C TYR A 133 -11.25 4.61 0.46
N GLU A 134 -10.70 3.49 0.86
CA GLU A 134 -9.55 3.41 1.75
C GLU A 134 -8.35 2.82 1.02
N VAL A 135 -7.16 3.35 1.30
CA VAL A 135 -5.90 2.86 0.76
C VAL A 135 -4.91 2.76 1.90
N ASN A 136 -4.18 1.65 1.95
CA ASN A 136 -3.09 1.46 2.87
C ASN A 136 -1.85 0.93 2.14
N PHE A 137 -0.74 1.66 2.23
CA PHE A 137 0.56 1.26 1.68
C PHE A 137 1.31 0.37 2.68
N GLN A 138 0.93 -0.90 2.74
CA GLN A 138 1.39 -1.84 3.77
C GLN A 138 2.90 -2.13 3.78
N GLU A 139 3.59 -1.98 2.65
CA GLU A 139 5.06 -2.16 2.53
C GLU A 139 5.79 -0.83 2.30
N GLY A 140 5.08 0.29 2.45
CA GLY A 140 5.50 1.56 1.87
C GLY A 140 5.34 1.59 0.35
N ILE A 141 5.62 2.75 -0.24
CA ILE A 141 5.60 2.94 -1.69
C ILE A 141 6.69 3.95 -2.07
N ASP A 142 7.53 3.58 -3.02
CA ASP A 142 8.57 4.46 -3.56
C ASP A 142 8.00 5.28 -4.73
N CYS A 143 7.39 4.61 -5.71
CA CYS A 143 6.69 5.25 -6.81
C CYS A 143 5.51 4.41 -7.31
N GLY A 144 4.32 4.99 -7.27
CA GLY A 144 3.08 4.43 -7.80
C GLY A 144 1.84 5.19 -7.33
N GLY A 145 0.75 5.00 -8.08
CA GLY A 145 -0.55 5.58 -7.79
C GLY A 145 -1.50 4.57 -7.15
N ALA A 146 -2.28 5.03 -6.18
CA ALA A 146 -3.40 4.28 -5.62
C ALA A 146 -4.70 5.08 -5.75
N TYR A 147 -4.85 5.79 -6.88
CA TYR A 147 -6.05 6.53 -7.24
C TYR A 147 -7.06 5.67 -7.98
N ILE A 148 -8.31 6.11 -7.95
CA ILE A 148 -9.41 5.55 -8.74
C ILE A 148 -9.79 6.52 -9.86
N LYS A 149 -10.33 5.98 -10.96
CA LYS A 149 -10.90 6.76 -12.06
C LYS A 149 -12.37 6.42 -12.24
N LEU A 150 -13.22 7.44 -12.28
CA LEU A 150 -14.61 7.30 -12.70
C LEU A 150 -14.70 7.55 -14.21
N LEU A 151 -14.97 6.48 -14.94
CA LEU A 151 -14.97 6.49 -16.40
C LEU A 151 -16.20 7.24 -16.94
N SER A 152 -16.00 7.99 -18.02
CA SER A 152 -17.10 8.71 -18.66
C SER A 152 -18.03 7.72 -19.36
N SER A 153 -19.34 7.91 -19.19
CA SER A 153 -20.32 7.08 -19.89
C SER A 153 -20.32 7.38 -21.39
N SER A 154 -20.19 6.33 -22.20
CA SER A 154 -20.34 6.37 -23.64
C SER A 154 -20.88 5.03 -24.13
N ASP A 155 -21.58 5.01 -25.26
CA ASP A 155 -22.11 3.77 -25.85
C ASP A 155 -21.01 2.76 -26.17
N ASP A 156 -19.79 3.24 -26.46
CA ASP A 156 -18.61 2.43 -26.76
C ASP A 156 -17.79 2.03 -25.51
N LEU A 157 -18.25 2.35 -24.29
CA LEU A 157 -17.48 2.05 -23.08
C LEU A 157 -17.45 0.54 -22.84
N ASN A 158 -16.31 -0.07 -23.14
CA ASN A 158 -16.05 -1.47 -22.87
C ASN A 158 -14.93 -1.60 -21.83
N LEU A 159 -15.22 -2.30 -20.73
CA LEU A 159 -14.31 -2.46 -19.60
C LEU A 159 -13.42 -3.70 -19.71
N VAL A 160 -13.44 -4.43 -20.81
CA VAL A 160 -12.54 -5.58 -21.05
C VAL A 160 -11.09 -5.06 -21.21
N CYS A 161 -10.18 -5.67 -20.45
CA CYS A 161 -8.76 -5.28 -20.45
C CYS A 161 -8.12 -5.33 -21.84
N ARG A 162 -7.03 -4.58 -22.02
CA ARG A 162 -6.08 -4.61 -23.15
C ARG A 162 -6.64 -4.13 -24.48
N GLU A 163 -7.87 -4.47 -24.82
CA GLU A 163 -8.52 -4.01 -26.05
C GLU A 163 -9.19 -2.65 -25.85
N TYR A 164 -9.94 -2.48 -24.76
CA TYR A 164 -10.81 -1.31 -24.58
C TYR A 164 -10.51 -0.51 -23.31
N PHE A 165 -10.02 -1.17 -22.26
CA PHE A 165 -9.60 -0.51 -21.02
C PHE A 165 -8.08 -0.36 -20.92
N PHE A 166 -7.61 0.89 -20.99
CA PHE A 166 -6.20 1.27 -20.95
C PHE A 166 -6.01 2.70 -20.37
N ASP A 167 -4.77 3.18 -20.33
CA ASP A 167 -4.37 4.43 -19.67
C ASP A 167 -5.10 5.68 -20.18
N LYS A 168 -5.49 5.70 -21.46
CA LYS A 168 -6.19 6.82 -22.12
C LYS A 168 -7.70 6.65 -22.20
N THR A 169 -8.29 5.61 -21.59
CA THR A 169 -9.75 5.48 -21.53
C THR A 169 -10.35 6.75 -20.90
N PRO A 170 -11.33 7.41 -21.55
CA PRO A 170 -11.90 8.66 -21.05
C PRO A 170 -12.48 8.51 -19.64
N TYR A 171 -12.17 9.47 -18.78
CA TYR A 171 -12.67 9.54 -17.42
C TYR A 171 -13.17 10.94 -17.11
N THR A 172 -14.14 11.02 -16.20
CA THR A 172 -14.71 12.29 -15.72
C THR A 172 -13.96 12.77 -14.48
N ILE A 173 -13.62 11.85 -13.56
CA ILE A 173 -12.95 12.17 -12.28
C ILE A 173 -11.81 11.19 -12.06
N MET A 174 -10.66 11.70 -11.63
CA MET A 174 -9.55 10.91 -11.08
C MET A 174 -9.33 11.37 -9.65
N PHE A 175 -9.47 10.46 -8.69
CA PHE A 175 -9.42 10.81 -7.28
C PHE A 175 -8.52 9.85 -6.50
N GLY A 176 -7.53 10.39 -5.79
CA GLY A 176 -6.71 9.58 -4.91
C GLY A 176 -5.23 9.94 -4.80
N PRO A 177 -4.52 9.24 -3.91
CA PRO A 177 -3.11 9.48 -3.68
C PRO A 177 -2.25 8.94 -4.82
N ASP A 178 -1.21 9.70 -5.14
CA ASP A 178 -0.17 9.34 -6.09
C ASP A 178 1.17 9.81 -5.53
N LYS A 179 2.12 8.88 -5.42
CA LYS A 179 3.44 9.17 -4.87
C LYS A 179 4.50 8.73 -5.86
N CYS A 180 5.50 9.56 -6.10
CA CYS A 180 6.72 9.14 -6.77
C CYS A 180 7.95 9.85 -6.19
N GLY A 181 8.78 9.11 -5.45
CA GLY A 181 9.91 9.64 -4.70
C GLY A 181 9.44 10.60 -3.62
N GLU A 182 9.90 11.85 -3.72
CA GLU A 182 9.51 12.95 -2.82
C GLU A 182 8.23 13.68 -3.27
N ASP A 183 7.70 13.35 -4.45
CA ASP A 183 6.45 13.94 -4.95
C ASP A 183 5.26 13.19 -4.35
N TYR A 184 4.44 13.89 -3.57
CA TYR A 184 3.21 13.39 -2.96
C TYR A 184 2.04 14.24 -3.42
N LYS A 185 1.11 13.63 -4.16
CA LYS A 185 -0.06 14.32 -4.72
C LYS A 185 -1.35 13.61 -4.33
N LEU A 186 -2.40 14.41 -4.21
CA LEU A 186 -3.78 13.93 -4.14
C LEU A 186 -4.50 14.45 -5.38
N HIS A 187 -4.87 13.56 -6.30
CA HIS A 187 -5.66 13.90 -7.49
C HIS A 187 -7.09 14.21 -7.07
N PHE A 188 -7.66 15.28 -7.62
CA PHE A 188 -9.08 15.65 -7.55
C PHE A 188 -9.46 16.47 -8.79
#